data_AF-A0A957TP87-F1
#
_entry.id   AF-A0A957TP87-F1
#
_cell.length_a   1.000
_cell.length_b   1.000
_cell.length_c   1.000
_cell.angle_alpha   90.00
_cell.angle_beta   90.00
_cell.angle_gamma   90.00
#
_symmetry.space_group_name_H-M   'P 1'
#
loop_
_entity.id
_entity.type
_entity.pdbx_description
1 polymer ?
#
loop_
_entity_poly.entity_id
_entity_poly.type
_entity_poly.pdbx_seq_one_letter_code
_entity_poly.pdbx_strand_id
1 'polypeptide(L)'
;PGGVGMAGEVIVQAAPTATPTGTPTATTTGTPPGSTTGTPTATPTVTPTTTGTPPSSAANKLYLPYIQQGNQVTALRVTITDIGIAGENYAIAFQASGFTPAFPGTHMHFYFNTTPATEAGLPGSGPWWLNGTPSPFSGIKRSDRPRAATQLCVLVANNDHTVQQGTGNCYPLP
;
A
#
# COMPACT_ATOMS: atom_id res chain seq x y z
N PRO A 1 -33.74 1.33 -48.64
CA PRO A 1 -32.91 2.35 -49.32
C PRO A 1 -31.68 2.68 -48.46
N GLY A 2 -30.52 2.06 -48.66
CA GLY A 2 -29.67 2.14 -49.84
C GLY A 2 -28.29 2.55 -49.30
N GLY A 3 -27.31 1.66 -49.39
CA GLY A 3 -25.96 1.87 -48.85
C GLY A 3 -24.95 2.38 -49.87
N VAL A 4 -23.75 2.70 -49.39
CA VAL A 4 -22.39 2.55 -49.95
C VAL A 4 -21.44 2.92 -48.79
N GLY A 5 -20.31 2.29 -48.46
CA GLY A 5 -19.43 1.32 -49.12
C GLY A 5 -17.97 1.84 -49.06
N MET A 6 -17.01 0.93 -48.83
CA MET A 6 -15.53 1.06 -48.86
C MET A 6 -14.83 1.33 -47.49
N ALA A 7 -14.24 0.32 -46.84
CA ALA A 7 -12.88 -0.26 -47.01
C ALA A 7 -11.82 0.57 -46.23
N GLY A 8 -10.94 0.06 -45.38
CA GLY A 8 -10.56 -1.27 -44.93
C GLY A 8 -9.10 -1.18 -44.47
N GLU A 9 -8.76 -1.52 -43.22
CA GLU A 9 -7.45 -2.07 -42.85
C GLU A 9 -7.56 -2.76 -41.48
N VAL A 10 -7.29 -4.07 -41.47
CA VAL A 10 -7.24 -4.90 -40.27
C VAL A 10 -5.77 -5.06 -39.92
N ILE A 11 -5.31 -4.39 -38.86
CA ILE A 11 -3.95 -4.58 -38.36
C ILE A 11 -3.97 -5.77 -37.39
N VAL A 12 -3.71 -6.97 -37.92
CA VAL A 12 -3.44 -8.16 -37.10
C VAL A 12 -1.97 -8.08 -36.67
N GLN A 13 -1.70 -7.62 -35.46
CA GLN A 13 -0.35 -7.73 -34.89
C GLN A 13 -0.23 -9.05 -34.13
N ALA A 14 0.60 -9.95 -34.67
CA ALA A 14 0.84 -11.30 -34.18
C ALA A 14 1.52 -11.32 -32.80
N ALA A 15 1.14 -12.31 -31.98
CA ALA A 15 1.74 -12.61 -30.69
C ALA A 15 3.14 -13.27 -30.85
N PRO A 16 4.14 -12.94 -30.02
CA PRO A 16 5.38 -13.68 -29.98
C PRO A 16 5.23 -15.01 -29.22
N THR A 17 5.66 -16.08 -29.89
CA THR A 17 5.75 -17.48 -29.45
C THR A 17 6.78 -17.68 -28.33
N ALA A 18 6.45 -18.53 -27.34
CA ALA A 18 7.37 -18.99 -26.30
C ALA A 18 8.40 -20.00 -26.84
N THR A 19 9.65 -19.93 -26.37
CA THR A 19 10.65 -21.01 -26.55
C THR A 19 11.22 -21.40 -25.18
N PRO A 20 11.15 -22.67 -24.76
CA PRO A 20 11.77 -23.14 -23.53
C PRO A 20 13.28 -23.37 -23.77
N THR A 21 14.13 -22.94 -22.83
CA THR A 21 15.55 -23.30 -22.83
C THR A 21 15.89 -24.02 -21.54
N GLY A 22 16.46 -25.22 -21.69
CA GLY A 22 16.57 -26.25 -20.67
C GLY A 22 17.62 -26.00 -19.59
N THR A 23 17.34 -26.60 -18.45
CA THR A 23 18.17 -26.79 -17.26
C THR A 23 19.41 -27.66 -17.56
N PRO A 24 20.63 -27.27 -17.14
CA PRO A 24 21.71 -28.21 -16.94
C PRO A 24 21.68 -28.76 -15.50
N THR A 25 21.32 -30.04 -15.39
CA THR A 25 21.52 -30.85 -14.17
C THR A 25 22.98 -31.29 -14.10
N ALA A 26 23.71 -30.89 -13.06
CA ALA A 26 25.02 -31.46 -12.74
C ALA A 26 24.81 -32.65 -11.80
N THR A 27 25.01 -33.86 -12.32
CA THR A 27 25.14 -35.09 -11.53
C THR A 27 26.62 -35.38 -11.34
N THR A 28 27.09 -35.44 -10.09
CA THR A 28 28.43 -35.93 -9.76
C THR A 28 28.32 -37.13 -8.82
N THR A 29 28.68 -38.29 -9.34
CA THR A 29 28.88 -39.54 -8.58
C THR A 29 30.26 -40.08 -8.90
N GLY A 30 31.12 -40.26 -7.90
CA GLY A 30 32.37 -41.02 -8.00
C GLY A 30 33.46 -40.60 -6.99
N THR A 31 33.77 -41.52 -6.06
CA THR A 31 34.86 -41.53 -5.05
C THR A 31 35.25 -43.01 -4.86
N PRO A 32 36.45 -43.46 -4.39
CA PRO A 32 37.87 -43.00 -4.37
C PRO A 32 38.81 -44.13 -4.95
N PRO A 33 40.14 -44.36 -4.61
CA PRO A 33 41.10 -43.66 -3.73
C PRO A 33 42.57 -43.49 -4.23
N GLY A 34 43.35 -42.62 -3.56
CA GLY A 34 44.82 -42.59 -3.65
C GLY A 34 45.53 -41.34 -3.10
N SER A 35 45.97 -41.43 -1.84
CA SER A 35 47.00 -40.68 -1.06
C SER A 35 48.00 -39.73 -1.76
N THR A 36 48.20 -38.49 -1.28
CA THR A 36 49.24 -38.07 -0.29
C THR A 36 49.24 -36.54 -0.04
N THR A 37 49.31 -36.17 1.24
CA THR A 37 50.16 -35.12 1.87
C THR A 37 50.17 -33.67 1.34
N GLY A 38 49.81 -32.73 2.24
CA GLY A 38 50.29 -31.34 2.21
C GLY A 38 49.33 -30.28 2.76
N THR A 39 49.24 -30.14 4.08
CA THR A 39 48.58 -29.00 4.76
C THR A 39 49.50 -27.77 4.73
N PRO A 40 49.00 -26.58 4.35
CA PRO A 40 49.02 -25.50 5.32
C PRO A 40 47.66 -24.81 5.48
N THR A 41 47.33 -24.58 6.75
CA THR A 41 46.21 -23.81 7.27
C THR A 41 46.29 -22.35 6.84
N ALA A 42 45.31 -21.87 6.06
CA ALA A 42 45.06 -20.45 5.86
C ALA A 42 43.82 -20.05 6.68
N THR A 43 44.04 -19.44 7.84
CA THR A 43 43.00 -18.82 8.66
C THR A 43 42.47 -17.57 7.95
N PRO A 44 41.14 -17.36 7.86
CA PRO A 44 40.57 -16.22 7.15
C PRO A 44 40.78 -14.92 7.93
N THR A 45 41.34 -13.91 7.28
CA THR A 45 41.23 -12.52 7.76
C THR A 45 40.29 -11.78 6.82
N VAL A 46 38.99 -11.77 7.17
CA VAL A 46 38.02 -10.87 6.57
C VAL A 46 38.15 -9.55 7.33
N THR A 47 38.75 -8.55 6.71
CA THR A 47 38.61 -7.17 7.19
C THR A 47 37.22 -6.67 6.80
N PRO A 48 36.34 -6.28 7.74
CA PRO A 48 35.12 -5.58 7.37
C PRO A 48 35.50 -4.17 6.91
N THR A 49 35.57 -3.97 5.60
CA THR A 49 35.55 -2.60 5.06
C THR A 49 34.13 -2.08 5.18
N THR A 50 33.87 -1.32 6.24
CA THR A 50 32.67 -0.49 6.36
C THR A 50 32.77 0.65 5.34
N THR A 51 32.33 0.41 4.10
CA THR A 51 32.03 1.50 3.18
C THR A 51 30.73 2.14 3.67
N GLY A 52 30.86 3.04 4.63
CA GLY A 52 29.79 3.92 5.08
C GLY A 52 29.40 4.84 3.93
N THR A 53 28.44 4.40 3.13
CA THR A 53 27.61 5.33 2.37
C THR A 53 26.63 5.93 3.37
N PRO A 54 26.66 7.23 3.67
CA PRO A 54 25.60 7.82 4.47
C PRO A 54 24.28 7.65 3.70
N PRO A 55 23.19 7.14 4.32
CA PRO A 55 21.87 7.27 3.73
C PRO A 55 21.47 8.74 3.76
N SER A 56 21.88 9.50 2.75
CA SER A 56 21.20 10.73 2.34
C SER A 56 20.19 10.28 1.29
N SER A 57 18.90 10.13 1.58
CA SER A 57 18.08 11.26 1.97
C SER A 57 16.78 10.72 2.55
N ALA A 58 16.67 10.75 3.88
CA ALA A 58 15.35 10.93 4.48
C ALA A 58 14.85 12.27 3.93
N ALA A 59 13.90 12.22 2.99
CA ALA A 59 13.15 13.40 2.64
C ALA A 59 12.45 13.84 3.92
N ASN A 60 13.01 14.84 4.60
CA ASN A 60 12.29 15.67 5.55
C ASN A 60 11.09 16.23 4.78
N LYS A 61 9.96 15.53 4.80
CA LYS A 61 8.69 16.08 4.36
C LYS A 61 8.34 17.14 5.38
N LEU A 62 8.79 18.36 5.12
CA LEU A 62 8.30 19.55 5.79
C LEU A 62 6.82 19.68 5.42
N TYR A 63 5.95 19.22 6.30
CA TYR A 63 4.53 19.52 6.20
C TYR A 63 4.36 20.99 6.56
N LEU A 64 4.30 21.83 5.53
CA LEU A 64 3.99 23.24 5.71
C LEU A 64 2.55 23.33 6.22
N PRO A 65 2.27 23.91 7.40
CA PRO A 65 0.93 24.40 7.66
C PRO A 65 0.66 25.47 6.61
N TYR A 66 -0.41 25.30 5.83
CA TYR A 66 -0.84 26.30 4.87
C TYR A 66 -1.15 27.59 5.63
N ILE A 67 -0.26 28.58 5.50
CA ILE A 67 -0.41 29.92 6.10
C ILE A 67 -1.42 30.72 5.27
N GLN A 68 -2.70 30.56 5.57
CA GLN A 68 -3.67 31.57 5.17
C GLN A 68 -3.53 32.76 6.10
N GLN A 69 -3.14 33.90 5.52
CA GLN A 69 -3.21 35.20 6.15
C GLN A 69 -4.60 35.38 6.79
N GLY A 70 -4.66 35.45 8.12
CA GLY A 70 -5.78 36.00 8.87
C GLY A 70 -6.95 35.09 9.25
N ASN A 71 -6.95 33.79 8.91
CA ASN A 71 -8.06 32.89 9.28
C ASN A 71 -7.50 31.54 9.73
N GLN A 72 -7.73 31.15 10.98
CA GLN A 72 -7.25 29.88 11.56
C GLN A 72 -7.69 28.71 10.66
N VAL A 73 -6.78 28.18 9.84
CA VAL A 73 -7.03 26.95 9.07
C VAL A 73 -7.06 25.83 10.10
N THR A 74 -8.24 25.43 10.54
CA THR A 74 -8.39 24.25 11.39
C THR A 74 -7.86 23.06 10.58
N ALA A 75 -6.77 22.45 11.06
CA ALA A 75 -6.21 21.28 10.42
C ALA A 75 -7.27 20.16 10.38
N LEU A 76 -7.55 19.65 9.18
CA LEU A 76 -8.49 18.54 9.00
C LEU A 76 -7.93 17.29 9.69
N ARG A 77 -8.74 16.67 10.54
CA ARG A 77 -8.36 15.46 11.24
C ARG A 77 -9.53 14.51 11.43
N VAL A 78 -9.27 13.22 11.32
CA VAL A 78 -10.18 12.17 11.76
C VAL A 78 -9.46 11.25 12.73
N THR A 79 -10.13 10.83 13.79
CA THR A 79 -9.57 9.91 14.79
C THR A 79 -10.53 8.78 15.05
N ILE A 80 -10.16 7.54 14.74
CA ILE A 80 -10.86 6.36 15.26
C ILE A 80 -10.64 6.33 16.77
N THR A 81 -11.73 6.27 17.51
CA THR A 81 -11.74 6.26 18.98
C THR A 81 -12.04 4.87 19.55
N ASP A 82 -12.78 4.04 18.81
CA ASP A 82 -13.09 2.66 19.21
C ASP A 82 -13.49 1.81 17.99
N ILE A 83 -13.28 0.50 18.08
CA ILE A 83 -13.75 -0.48 17.08
C ILE A 83 -14.40 -1.67 17.80
N GLY A 84 -15.71 -1.79 17.63
CA GLY A 84 -16.50 -2.94 18.08
C GLY A 84 -16.91 -3.88 16.94
N ILE A 85 -17.65 -4.92 17.31
CA ILE A 85 -18.31 -5.84 16.37
C ILE A 85 -19.82 -5.62 16.44
N ALA A 86 -20.44 -5.40 15.29
CA ALA A 86 -21.89 -5.31 15.13
C ALA A 86 -22.35 -6.32 14.06
N GLY A 87 -22.73 -7.52 14.51
CA GLY A 87 -23.11 -8.61 13.61
C GLY A 87 -21.94 -9.06 12.73
N GLU A 88 -22.09 -8.96 11.41
CA GLU A 88 -21.04 -9.31 10.44
C GLU A 88 -20.03 -8.19 10.21
N ASN A 89 -20.32 -6.97 10.69
CA ASN A 89 -19.57 -5.77 10.40
C ASN A 89 -18.79 -5.28 11.62
N TYR A 90 -17.78 -4.45 11.35
CA TYR A 90 -17.18 -3.60 12.39
C TYR A 90 -18.11 -2.42 12.71
N ALA A 91 -18.11 -1.98 13.97
CA ALA A 91 -18.69 -0.71 14.37
C ALA A 91 -17.54 0.23 14.73
N ILE A 92 -17.24 1.17 13.84
CA ILE A 92 -16.04 2.01 13.93
C ILE A 92 -16.47 3.39 14.43
N ALA A 93 -16.17 3.68 15.70
CA ALA A 93 -16.40 4.99 16.28
C ALA A 93 -15.26 5.94 15.94
N PHE A 94 -15.57 7.16 15.54
CA PHE A 94 -14.55 8.16 15.20
C PHE A 94 -15.02 9.59 15.48
N GLN A 95 -14.06 10.51 15.50
CA GLN A 95 -14.28 11.95 15.61
C GLN A 95 -13.61 12.66 14.43
N ALA A 96 -14.37 13.50 13.73
CA ALA A 96 -13.86 14.42 12.72
C ALA A 96 -13.66 15.81 13.33
N SER A 97 -12.59 16.49 12.95
CA SER A 97 -12.27 17.86 13.36
C SER A 97 -11.85 18.68 12.14
N GLY A 98 -12.31 19.93 12.07
CA GLY A 98 -12.09 20.82 10.93
C GLY A 98 -13.01 20.58 9.73
N PHE A 99 -13.86 19.54 9.76
CA PHE A 99 -14.88 19.30 8.74
C PHE A 99 -16.07 18.49 9.26
N THR A 100 -17.19 18.56 8.54
CA THR A 100 -18.30 17.62 8.67
C THR A 100 -18.21 16.65 7.49
N PRO A 101 -18.17 15.32 7.72
CA PRO A 101 -18.17 14.34 6.63
C PRO A 101 -19.39 14.54 5.73
N ALA A 102 -19.20 14.59 4.42
CA ALA A 102 -20.28 14.77 3.45
C ALA A 102 -19.93 14.24 2.05
N PHE A 103 -20.96 13.90 1.28
CA PHE A 103 -20.89 13.66 -0.16
C PHE A 103 -21.89 14.58 -0.90
N PRO A 104 -21.48 15.37 -1.91
CA PRO A 104 -20.09 15.69 -2.26
C PRO A 104 -19.41 16.49 -1.14
N GLY A 105 -18.07 16.48 -1.10
CA GLY A 105 -17.27 17.23 -0.13
C GLY A 105 -16.18 16.40 0.53
N THR A 106 -15.68 16.92 1.66
CA THR A 106 -14.66 16.26 2.48
C THR A 106 -15.28 15.07 3.21
N HIS A 107 -14.65 13.92 3.11
CA HIS A 107 -15.12 12.67 3.69
C HIS A 107 -13.91 11.86 4.17
N MET A 108 -14.09 10.58 4.50
CA MET A 108 -13.00 9.73 4.98
C MET A 108 -12.88 8.44 4.21
N HIS A 109 -11.65 7.95 4.11
CA HIS A 109 -11.35 6.61 3.63
C HIS A 109 -10.86 5.75 4.79
N PHE A 110 -11.54 4.64 5.03
CA PHE A 110 -11.11 3.59 5.96
C PHE A 110 -10.34 2.52 5.20
N TYR A 111 -9.33 1.91 5.81
CA TYR A 111 -8.52 0.85 5.21
C TYR A 111 -7.87 -0.02 6.28
N PHE A 112 -7.49 -1.25 5.94
CA PHE A 112 -6.71 -2.09 6.86
C PHE A 112 -5.24 -1.69 6.81
N ASN A 113 -4.50 -1.91 7.91
CA ASN A 113 -3.06 -1.58 7.96
C ASN A 113 -2.17 -2.40 7.00
N THR A 114 -2.73 -3.41 6.33
CA THR A 114 -2.09 -4.11 5.21
C THR A 114 -2.13 -3.32 3.89
N THR A 115 -2.99 -2.31 3.80
CA THR A 115 -3.04 -1.34 2.69
C THR A 115 -2.17 -0.14 3.06
N PRO A 116 -1.17 0.24 2.24
CA PRO A 116 -0.42 1.47 2.45
C PRO A 116 -1.35 2.70 2.45
N ALA A 117 -1.08 3.68 3.30
CA ALA A 117 -1.87 4.92 3.41
C ALA A 117 -1.95 5.70 2.07
N THR A 118 -0.93 5.60 1.22
CA THR A 118 -0.92 6.20 -0.13
C THR A 118 -1.81 5.45 -1.12
N GLU A 119 -2.13 4.20 -0.85
CA GLU A 119 -3.01 3.36 -1.67
C GLU A 119 -4.47 3.44 -1.24
N ALA A 120 -4.77 4.14 -0.13
CA ALA A 120 -6.08 4.22 0.49
C ALA A 120 -6.99 5.31 -0.11
N GLY A 121 -6.84 5.63 -1.38
CA GLY A 121 -7.61 6.62 -2.14
C GLY A 121 -6.99 6.84 -3.51
N LEU A 122 -7.59 7.65 -4.38
CA LEU A 122 -7.07 7.83 -5.75
C LEU A 122 -5.71 8.57 -5.74
N PRO A 123 -4.73 8.14 -6.56
CA PRO A 123 -4.79 7.11 -7.62
C PRO A 123 -4.53 5.66 -7.15
N GLY A 124 -4.41 5.43 -5.85
CA GLY A 124 -4.17 4.13 -5.25
C GLY A 124 -5.26 3.09 -5.49
N SER A 125 -4.87 1.82 -5.48
CA SER A 125 -5.74 0.68 -5.83
C SER A 125 -6.50 0.06 -4.65
N GLY A 126 -6.15 0.42 -3.42
CA GLY A 126 -6.79 -0.07 -2.21
C GLY A 126 -6.41 -1.48 -1.76
N PRO A 127 -7.26 -2.14 -0.93
CA PRO A 127 -8.65 -1.81 -0.62
C PRO A 127 -8.85 -0.63 0.37
N TRP A 128 -9.93 0.13 0.17
CA TRP A 128 -10.42 1.20 1.05
C TRP A 128 -11.94 1.37 0.94
N TRP A 129 -12.56 1.95 1.97
CA TRP A 129 -14.00 2.20 2.05
C TRP A 129 -14.28 3.67 2.31
N LEU A 130 -15.25 4.23 1.59
CA LEU A 130 -15.64 5.62 1.73
C LEU A 130 -16.68 5.78 2.84
N ASN A 131 -16.56 6.85 3.60
CA ASN A 131 -17.60 7.28 4.52
C ASN A 131 -17.72 8.81 4.55
N GLY A 132 -18.93 9.30 4.31
CA GLY A 132 -19.30 10.71 4.33
C GLY A 132 -20.41 11.01 5.32
N THR A 133 -20.65 10.12 6.30
CA THR A 133 -21.61 10.35 7.40
C THR A 133 -20.89 10.40 8.75
N PRO A 134 -21.49 11.02 9.78
CA PRO A 134 -20.96 10.96 11.15
C PRO A 134 -20.84 9.53 11.71
N SER A 135 -20.09 9.40 12.80
CA SER A 135 -19.84 8.14 13.51
C SER A 135 -21.12 7.52 14.09
N PRO A 136 -21.22 6.16 14.17
CA PRO A 136 -20.21 5.17 13.76
C PRO A 136 -20.30 4.79 12.28
N PHE A 137 -19.20 4.25 11.74
CA PHE A 137 -19.17 3.63 10.42
C PHE A 137 -19.26 2.10 10.52
N SER A 138 -20.10 1.48 9.69
CA SER A 138 -20.33 0.03 9.68
C SER A 138 -20.19 -0.63 8.30
N GLY A 139 -19.60 0.05 7.31
CA GLY A 139 -19.51 -0.45 5.94
C GLY A 139 -18.49 -1.57 5.69
N ILE A 140 -17.71 -1.99 6.70
CA ILE A 140 -16.64 -2.98 6.56
C ILE A 140 -17.05 -4.28 7.24
N LYS A 141 -17.05 -5.39 6.50
CA LYS A 141 -17.33 -6.71 7.05
C LYS A 141 -16.09 -7.30 7.71
N ARG A 142 -16.31 -8.16 8.69
CA ARG A 142 -15.24 -8.95 9.31
C ARG A 142 -14.60 -9.92 8.33
N SER A 143 -15.34 -10.39 7.32
CA SER A 143 -14.83 -11.21 6.22
C SER A 143 -13.86 -10.47 5.31
N ASP A 144 -13.91 -9.13 5.28
CA ASP A 144 -13.06 -8.32 4.41
C ASP A 144 -11.64 -8.17 4.98
N ARG A 145 -11.45 -8.48 6.28
CA ARG A 145 -10.18 -8.36 6.98
C ARG A 145 -9.14 -9.31 6.37
N PRO A 146 -8.05 -8.79 5.77
CA PRO A 146 -6.92 -9.62 5.38
C PRO A 146 -6.33 -10.32 6.60
N ARG A 147 -5.87 -11.56 6.45
CA ARG A 147 -5.34 -12.36 7.59
C ARG A 147 -4.23 -11.65 8.37
N ALA A 148 -3.43 -10.82 7.71
CA ALA A 148 -2.34 -10.07 8.32
C ALA A 148 -2.76 -8.72 8.93
N ALA A 149 -4.02 -8.29 8.76
CA ALA A 149 -4.49 -7.01 9.28
C ALA A 149 -4.71 -7.10 10.78
N THR A 150 -4.08 -6.19 11.52
CA THR A 150 -4.18 -6.08 12.98
C THR A 150 -4.85 -4.77 13.42
N GLN A 151 -4.99 -3.82 12.50
CA GLN A 151 -5.57 -2.51 12.77
C GLN A 151 -6.43 -2.06 11.59
N LEU A 152 -7.43 -1.24 11.90
CA LEU A 152 -8.12 -0.42 10.92
C LEU A 152 -7.58 1.01 11.00
N CYS A 153 -7.39 1.63 9.86
CA CYS A 153 -6.89 2.98 9.70
C CYS A 153 -7.91 3.85 8.99
N VAL A 154 -7.76 5.16 9.14
CA VAL A 154 -8.60 6.16 8.48
C VAL A 154 -7.74 7.33 7.99
N LEU A 155 -8.14 7.97 6.90
CA LEU A 155 -7.61 9.25 6.43
C LEU A 155 -8.76 10.17 6.00
N VAL A 156 -8.54 11.47 6.07
CA VAL A 156 -9.40 12.45 5.39
C VAL A 156 -9.19 12.34 3.89
N ALA A 157 -10.28 12.37 3.13
CA ALA A 157 -10.32 12.35 1.68
C ALA A 157 -11.05 13.58 1.12
N ASN A 158 -10.56 14.08 0.00
CA ASN A 158 -11.15 15.17 -0.76
C ASN A 158 -12.29 14.64 -1.64
N ASN A 159 -13.09 15.54 -2.21
CA ASN A 159 -14.21 15.17 -3.09
C ASN A 159 -13.79 14.35 -4.34
N ASP A 160 -12.53 14.47 -4.78
CA ASP A 160 -11.96 13.69 -5.89
C ASP A 160 -11.36 12.34 -5.44
N HIS A 161 -11.65 11.92 -4.20
CA HIS A 161 -11.14 10.71 -3.55
C HIS A 161 -9.62 10.67 -3.33
N THR A 162 -8.90 11.79 -3.54
CA THR A 162 -7.50 11.89 -3.11
C THR A 162 -7.44 11.96 -1.58
N VAL A 163 -6.48 11.26 -0.99
CA VAL A 163 -6.30 11.22 0.47
C VAL A 163 -5.30 12.26 0.97
N GLN A 164 -5.62 12.88 2.10
CA GLN A 164 -4.73 13.77 2.81
C GLN A 164 -3.89 12.98 3.82
N GLN A 165 -2.61 12.76 3.50
CA GLN A 165 -1.69 11.99 4.33
C GLN A 165 -1.50 12.64 5.71
N GLY A 166 -1.40 11.82 6.76
CA GLY A 166 -1.15 12.29 8.13
C GLY A 166 -2.37 12.89 8.86
N THR A 167 -3.56 12.86 8.26
CA THR A 167 -4.79 13.43 8.84
C THR A 167 -5.58 12.44 9.70
N GLY A 168 -5.10 11.20 9.85
CA GLY A 168 -5.81 10.13 10.53
C GLY A 168 -4.97 9.32 11.50
N ASN A 169 -5.52 8.19 11.95
CA ASN A 169 -4.83 7.22 12.80
C ASN A 169 -5.25 5.78 12.45
N CYS A 170 -4.52 4.83 13.02
CA CYS A 170 -4.92 3.42 13.07
C CYS A 170 -5.34 3.05 14.48
N TYR A 171 -6.28 2.11 14.59
CA TYR A 171 -6.81 1.59 15.84
C TYR A 171 -6.82 0.05 15.81
N PRO A 172 -6.46 -0.64 16.91
CA PRO A 172 -6.48 -2.11 16.98
C PRO A 172 -7.84 -2.70 16.63
N LEU A 173 -7.85 -3.76 15.81
CA LEU A 173 -9.06 -4.53 15.57
C LEU A 173 -9.34 -5.47 16.76
N PRO A 174 -10.62 -5.75 17.08
CA PRO A 174 -10.98 -6.81 18.01
C PRO A 174 -10.66 -8.22 17.46
#